data_AF-A0A3D0LTD5-F1
#
_entry.id   AF-A0A3D0LTD5-F1
#
_cell.length_a   1.000
_cell.length_b   1.000
_cell.length_c   1.000
_cell.angle_alpha   90.00
_cell.angle_beta   90.00
_cell.angle_gamma   90.00
#
_symmetry.space_group_name_H-M   'P 1'
#
loop_
_entity.id
_entity.type
_entity.pdbx_description
1 polymer ?
#
loop_
_entity_poly.entity_id
_entity_poly.type
_entity_poly.pdbx_seq_one_letter_code
_entity_poly.pdbx_strand_id
1 'polypeptide(L)'
;MSERLPVSHDNAIPLPPFWGAKAIEQIPLKAVAPYINKTALYKFQWGFKPQGKSPPEYREWARQAVEPIFNRLLDQAAQENILLPQAVYGYFPCQSVGDTLIIYHDPQGARERCRFTFPRQKTGRGLCIADFFRAQESGEIDVAAFQLVTVGQHASDYARDLFQRDIYQEYLFWHGLNAESAEGLAEFIHKRIRVELGFGAEDARDLRDLIKQKYR
;
A
#
# COMPACT_ATOMS: atom_id res chain seq x y z
N MET A 1 -4.11 -0.77 -35.96
CA MET A 1 -4.08 0.07 -34.74
C MET A 1 -4.94 -0.64 -33.71
N SER A 2 -4.38 -1.02 -32.56
CA SER A 2 -5.12 -1.76 -31.53
C SER A 2 -6.31 -0.92 -31.07
N GLU A 3 -7.51 -1.49 -31.12
CA GLU A 3 -8.76 -0.82 -30.76
C GLU A 3 -8.73 -0.49 -29.25
N ARG A 4 -8.81 0.81 -28.92
CA ARG A 4 -8.79 1.32 -27.55
C ARG A 4 -10.11 0.91 -26.89
N LEU A 5 -10.08 0.03 -25.91
CA LEU A 5 -11.28 -0.27 -25.11
C LEU A 5 -11.42 0.83 -24.04
N PRO A 6 -12.46 1.69 -24.12
CA PRO A 6 -12.58 2.84 -23.23
C PRO A 6 -12.78 2.40 -21.78
N VAL A 7 -12.17 3.14 -20.86
CA VAL A 7 -12.51 3.10 -19.44
C VAL A 7 -13.79 3.93 -19.27
N SER A 8 -14.74 3.41 -18.48
CA SER A 8 -15.98 4.15 -18.21
C SER A 8 -15.71 5.28 -17.21
N HIS A 9 -16.34 6.43 -17.44
CA HIS A 9 -16.30 7.60 -16.55
C HIS A 9 -17.73 8.00 -16.13
N ASP A 10 -18.61 7.03 -15.93
CA ASP A 10 -20.00 7.26 -15.49
C ASP A 10 -20.14 7.34 -13.96
N ASN A 11 -19.07 7.06 -13.22
CA ASN A 11 -19.06 7.16 -11.76
C ASN A 11 -19.04 8.60 -11.26
N ALA A 12 -19.62 8.86 -10.08
CA ALA A 12 -19.42 10.13 -9.39
C ALA A 12 -17.93 10.34 -9.05
N ILE A 13 -17.48 11.60 -9.12
CA ILE A 13 -16.16 12.02 -8.65
C ILE A 13 -16.21 12.09 -7.11
N PRO A 14 -15.33 11.37 -6.39
CA PRO A 14 -15.35 11.40 -4.94
C PRO A 14 -14.94 12.78 -4.41
N LEU A 15 -15.52 13.19 -3.28
CA LEU A 15 -15.16 14.44 -2.61
C LEU A 15 -14.16 14.13 -1.48
N PRO A 16 -12.90 14.58 -1.56
CA PRO A 16 -11.94 14.33 -0.49
C PRO A 16 -12.25 15.23 0.72
N PRO A 17 -11.91 14.78 1.94
CA PRO A 17 -12.15 15.56 3.15
C PRO A 17 -11.24 16.81 3.27
N PHE A 18 -10.17 16.89 2.48
CA PHE A 18 -9.25 18.02 2.39
C PHE A 18 -8.43 17.96 1.11
N TRP A 19 -7.77 19.07 0.74
CA TRP A 19 -6.82 19.14 -0.36
C TRP A 19 -5.38 19.28 0.13
N GLY A 20 -4.42 18.74 -0.62
CA GLY A 20 -3.01 18.72 -0.25
C GLY A 20 -2.65 17.51 0.59
N ALA A 21 -1.46 17.54 1.20
CA ALA A 21 -0.91 16.44 1.99
C ALA A 21 -1.01 16.70 3.49
N LYS A 22 -1.18 15.63 4.26
CA LYS A 22 -1.06 15.60 5.72
C LYS A 22 -0.08 14.52 6.14
N ALA A 23 0.74 14.83 7.14
CA ALA A 23 1.61 13.87 7.80
C ALA A 23 0.91 13.21 8.99
N ILE A 24 1.17 11.93 9.19
CA ILE A 24 0.86 11.16 10.38
C ILE A 24 2.20 10.67 10.93
N GLU A 25 2.72 11.39 11.92
CA GLU A 25 4.08 11.16 12.45
C GLU A 25 4.17 9.94 13.35
N GLN A 26 3.04 9.47 13.89
CA GLN A 26 2.99 8.35 14.80
C GLN A 26 1.76 7.48 14.50
N ILE A 27 1.99 6.31 13.95
CA ILE A 27 0.96 5.29 13.75
C ILE A 27 1.29 4.11 14.67
N PRO A 28 0.40 3.71 15.59
CA PRO A 28 0.66 2.59 16.48
C PRO A 28 0.92 1.31 15.68
N LEU A 29 2.04 0.61 15.95
CA LEU A 29 2.39 -0.64 15.26
C LEU A 29 1.26 -1.68 15.32
N LYS A 30 0.53 -1.73 16.45
CA LYS A 30 -0.66 -2.58 16.63
C LYS A 30 -1.78 -2.36 15.61
N ALA A 31 -1.89 -1.15 15.03
CA ALA A 31 -2.87 -0.84 13.99
C ALA A 31 -2.42 -1.36 12.61
N VAL A 32 -1.10 -1.47 12.41
CA VAL A 32 -0.48 -1.96 11.17
C VAL A 32 -0.40 -3.49 11.16
N ALA A 33 -0.13 -4.12 12.30
CA ALA A 33 0.08 -5.56 12.44
C ALA A 33 -0.98 -6.45 11.76
N PRO A 34 -2.29 -6.13 11.77
CA PRO A 34 -3.29 -6.91 11.05
C PRO A 34 -3.09 -6.94 9.52
N TYR A 35 -2.54 -5.86 8.95
CA TYR A 35 -2.35 -5.68 7.51
C TYR A 35 -1.08 -6.34 6.97
N ILE A 36 -0.21 -6.84 7.85
CA ILE A 36 1.00 -7.57 7.46
C ILE A 36 0.61 -8.87 6.75
N ASN A 37 1.11 -9.08 5.53
CA ASN A 37 0.86 -10.29 4.77
C ASN A 37 1.70 -11.46 5.31
N LYS A 38 1.19 -12.12 6.36
CA LYS A 38 1.83 -13.28 7.00
C LYS A 38 2.12 -14.42 6.02
N THR A 39 1.33 -14.56 4.95
CA THR A 39 1.62 -15.59 3.94
C THR A 39 2.90 -15.28 3.19
N ALA A 40 3.09 -14.01 2.80
CA ALA A 40 4.31 -13.58 2.13
C ALA A 40 5.52 -13.60 3.07
N LEU A 41 5.34 -13.06 4.29
CA LEU A 41 6.35 -13.08 5.34
C LEU A 41 6.86 -14.49 5.63
N TYR A 42 5.96 -15.43 5.95
CA TYR A 42 6.37 -16.76 6.40
C TYR A 42 6.97 -17.59 5.27
N LYS A 43 6.40 -17.54 4.06
CA LYS A 43 6.82 -18.40 2.95
C LYS A 43 7.98 -17.84 2.15
N PHE A 44 7.93 -16.55 1.83
CA PHE A 44 8.87 -15.93 0.89
C PHE A 44 10.01 -15.25 1.62
N GLN A 45 9.71 -14.44 2.66
CA GLN A 45 10.77 -13.74 3.40
C GLN A 45 11.52 -14.66 4.35
N TRP A 46 10.81 -15.47 5.15
CA TRP A 46 11.42 -16.34 6.17
C TRP A 46 11.68 -17.77 5.71
N GLY A 47 11.20 -18.14 4.52
CA GLY A 47 11.49 -19.44 3.91
C GLY A 47 10.78 -20.65 4.53
N PHE A 48 9.79 -20.44 5.42
CA PHE A 48 8.97 -21.51 6.00
C PHE A 48 7.95 -22.05 4.97
N LYS A 49 8.45 -22.79 3.99
CA LYS A 49 7.66 -23.39 2.90
C LYS A 49 6.81 -24.57 3.40
N PRO A 50 5.70 -24.92 2.72
CA PRO A 50 4.82 -26.00 3.15
C PRO A 50 5.45 -27.40 3.26
N GLN A 51 6.54 -27.68 2.52
CA GLN A 51 7.25 -28.97 2.55
C GLN A 51 6.31 -30.18 2.48
N GLY A 52 5.43 -30.21 1.47
CA GLY A 52 4.47 -31.30 1.25
C GLY A 52 3.18 -31.25 2.09
N LYS A 53 3.07 -30.33 3.05
CA LYS A 53 1.83 -30.11 3.82
C LYS A 53 0.71 -29.55 2.93
N SER A 54 -0.51 -30.03 3.12
CA SER A 54 -1.70 -29.42 2.54
C SER A 54 -1.92 -28.00 3.10
N PRO A 55 -2.70 -27.12 2.43
CA PRO A 55 -2.93 -25.76 2.93
C PRO A 55 -3.48 -25.67 4.36
N PRO A 56 -4.42 -26.52 4.82
CA PRO A 56 -4.86 -26.54 6.22
C PRO A 56 -3.77 -26.95 7.20
N GLU A 57 -3.03 -28.02 6.91
CA GLU A 57 -1.94 -28.52 7.76
C GLU A 57 -0.82 -27.50 7.88
N TYR A 58 -0.46 -26.84 6.78
CA TYR A 58 0.52 -25.77 6.79
C TYR A 58 0.10 -24.59 7.68
N ARG A 59 -1.18 -24.19 7.62
CA ARG A 59 -1.69 -23.08 8.45
C ARG A 59 -1.61 -23.42 9.93
N GLU A 60 -2.00 -24.63 10.32
CA GLU A 60 -1.94 -25.03 11.73
C GLU A 60 -0.50 -25.14 12.22
N TRP A 61 0.40 -25.73 11.43
CA TRP A 61 1.81 -25.76 11.75
C TRP A 61 2.41 -24.34 11.86
N ALA A 62 2.11 -23.45 10.93
CA ALA A 62 2.59 -22.06 10.96
C ALA A 62 2.08 -21.32 12.20
N ARG A 63 0.82 -21.54 12.60
CA ARG A 63 0.23 -20.97 13.82
C ARG A 63 0.99 -21.40 15.08
N GLN A 64 1.50 -22.62 15.13
CA GLN A 64 2.20 -23.15 16.30
C GLN A 64 3.70 -22.84 16.29
N ALA A 65 4.36 -22.92 15.12
CA ALA A 65 5.82 -22.88 15.01
C ALA A 65 6.38 -21.54 14.54
N VAL A 66 5.62 -20.77 13.75
CA VAL A 66 6.11 -19.55 13.08
C VAL A 66 5.48 -18.29 13.68
N GLU A 67 4.18 -18.32 13.96
CA GLU A 67 3.44 -17.21 14.59
C GLU A 67 4.08 -16.71 15.90
N PRO A 68 4.65 -17.56 16.79
CA PRO A 68 5.32 -17.07 17.99
C PRO A 68 6.56 -16.21 17.68
N ILE A 69 7.27 -16.49 16.58
CA ILE A 69 8.40 -15.65 16.12
C ILE A 69 7.87 -14.27 15.73
N PHE A 70 6.81 -14.23 14.92
CA PHE A 70 6.16 -12.97 14.53
C PHE A 70 5.72 -12.14 15.72
N ASN A 71 5.02 -12.75 16.68
CA ASN A 71 4.55 -12.04 17.87
C ASN A 71 5.71 -11.52 18.72
N ARG A 72 6.74 -12.35 18.95
CA ARG A 72 7.97 -11.93 19.66
C ARG A 72 8.60 -10.70 19.01
N LEU A 73 8.75 -10.71 17.69
CA LEU A 73 9.40 -9.62 16.97
C LEU A 73 8.54 -8.35 16.97
N LEU A 74 7.21 -8.46 16.87
CA LEU A 74 6.32 -7.31 17.02
C LEU A 74 6.36 -6.71 18.43
N ASP A 75 6.36 -7.56 19.45
CA ASP A 75 6.45 -7.12 20.84
C ASP A 75 7.78 -6.41 21.09
N GLN A 76 8.89 -7.00 20.61
CA GLN A 76 10.21 -6.38 20.67
C GLN A 76 10.23 -5.05 19.91
N ALA A 77 9.67 -5.01 18.70
CA ALA A 77 9.64 -3.80 17.88
C ALA A 77 8.90 -2.65 18.58
N ALA A 78 7.81 -2.96 19.30
CA ALA A 78 7.06 -1.98 20.05
C ALA A 78 7.78 -1.54 21.33
N GLN A 79 8.43 -2.46 22.05
CA GLN A 79 9.15 -2.15 23.30
C GLN A 79 10.43 -1.34 23.06
N GLU A 80 11.17 -1.69 22.02
CA GLU A 80 12.47 -1.10 21.69
C GLU A 80 12.36 0.04 20.66
N ASN A 81 11.15 0.38 20.21
CA ASN A 81 10.89 1.40 19.18
C ASN A 81 11.65 1.14 17.85
N ILE A 82 11.81 -0.13 17.47
CA ILE A 82 12.50 -0.53 16.23
C ILE A 82 11.67 -0.14 15.01
N LEU A 83 10.36 -0.41 15.07
CA LEU A 83 9.41 -0.04 14.02
C LEU A 83 8.62 1.17 14.48
N LEU A 84 8.77 2.28 13.75
CA LEU A 84 8.05 3.53 13.96
C LEU A 84 7.27 3.87 12.68
N PRO A 85 6.05 3.34 12.52
CA PRO A 85 5.21 3.60 11.37
C PRO A 85 4.83 5.08 11.25
N GLN A 86 5.08 5.66 10.08
CA GLN A 86 4.75 7.05 9.73
C GLN A 86 4.23 7.10 8.28
N ALA A 87 3.38 8.07 7.99
CA ALA A 87 2.85 8.25 6.65
C ALA A 87 2.69 9.73 6.29
N VAL A 88 2.80 10.04 5.01
CA VAL A 88 2.27 11.26 4.41
C VAL A 88 1.30 10.82 3.33
N TYR A 89 0.08 11.35 3.37
CA TYR A 89 -0.91 11.08 2.32
C TYR A 89 -1.73 12.33 2.01
N GLY A 90 -2.35 12.36 0.85
CA GLY A 90 -3.11 13.54 0.44
C GLY A 90 -3.90 13.35 -0.83
N TYR A 91 -4.74 14.34 -1.09
CA TYR A 91 -5.65 14.39 -2.23
C TYR A 91 -5.35 15.62 -3.06
N PHE A 92 -5.33 15.45 -4.37
CA PHE A 92 -4.93 16.50 -5.30
C PHE A 92 -5.87 16.55 -6.49
N PRO A 93 -6.30 17.75 -6.89
CA PRO A 93 -7.13 17.90 -8.08
C PRO A 93 -6.32 17.50 -9.31
N CYS A 94 -6.93 16.78 -10.24
CA CYS A 94 -6.23 16.28 -11.42
C CYS A 94 -7.15 16.13 -12.63
N GLN A 95 -6.52 16.12 -13.81
CA GLN A 95 -7.15 15.77 -15.08
C GLN A 95 -6.14 15.04 -15.98
N SER A 96 -6.61 14.23 -16.91
CA SER A 96 -5.77 13.55 -17.89
C SER A 96 -5.74 14.28 -19.24
N VAL A 97 -4.60 14.20 -19.92
CA VAL A 97 -4.42 14.61 -21.33
C VAL A 97 -3.58 13.54 -22.02
N GLY A 98 -4.21 12.74 -22.87
CA GLY A 98 -3.57 11.57 -23.49
C GLY A 98 -3.08 10.56 -22.43
N ASP A 99 -1.76 10.32 -22.39
CA ASP A 99 -1.11 9.38 -21.46
C ASP A 99 -0.56 10.08 -20.20
N THR A 100 -0.93 11.34 -19.99
CA THR A 100 -0.41 12.19 -18.90
C THR A 100 -1.52 12.56 -17.92
N LEU A 101 -1.22 12.46 -16.63
CA LEU A 101 -2.03 13.00 -15.54
C LEU A 101 -1.44 14.33 -15.06
N ILE A 102 -2.23 15.40 -15.14
CA ILE A 102 -1.89 16.74 -14.66
C ILE A 102 -2.41 16.87 -13.24
N ILE A 103 -1.57 17.33 -12.32
CA ILE A 103 -1.93 17.63 -10.93
C ILE A 103 -1.97 19.14 -10.75
N TYR A 104 -3.01 19.65 -10.11
CA TYR A 104 -3.20 21.08 -9.87
C TYR A 104 -2.90 21.48 -8.42
N HIS A 105 -2.68 22.78 -8.22
CA HIS A 105 -2.55 23.37 -6.89
C HIS A 105 -3.90 23.58 -6.18
N ASP A 106 -4.95 23.78 -6.96
CA ASP A 106 -6.26 24.21 -6.50
C ASP A 106 -7.38 23.43 -7.20
N PRO A 107 -8.55 23.25 -6.55
CA PRO A 107 -9.66 22.49 -7.12
C PRO A 107 -10.30 23.16 -8.35
N GLN A 108 -9.96 24.41 -8.66
CA GLN A 108 -10.43 25.10 -9.85
C GLN A 108 -9.60 24.72 -11.09
N GLY A 109 -8.47 24.01 -10.92
CA GLY A 109 -7.60 23.60 -12.01
C GLY A 109 -6.83 24.76 -12.65
N ALA A 110 -6.71 25.91 -11.97
CA ALA A 110 -6.17 27.12 -12.57
C ALA A 110 -4.65 27.06 -12.75
N ARG A 111 -3.95 26.38 -11.84
CA ARG A 111 -2.47 26.28 -11.85
C ARG A 111 -1.99 24.84 -11.74
N GLU A 112 -1.30 24.39 -12.79
CA GLU A 112 -0.58 23.12 -12.78
C GLU A 112 0.52 23.12 -11.71
N ARG A 113 0.59 22.05 -10.94
CA ARG A 113 1.63 21.77 -9.95
C ARG A 113 2.72 20.87 -10.52
N CYS A 114 2.31 19.79 -11.17
CA CYS A 114 3.20 18.85 -11.86
C CYS A 114 2.37 17.95 -12.79
N ARG A 115 3.06 17.09 -13.55
CA ARG A 115 2.43 16.07 -14.38
C ARG A 115 3.19 14.75 -14.32
N PHE A 116 2.47 13.65 -14.52
CA PHE A 116 3.01 12.30 -14.63
C PHE A 116 2.62 11.71 -15.98
N THR A 117 3.60 11.31 -16.78
CA THR A 117 3.35 10.58 -18.04
C THR A 117 3.56 9.09 -17.81
N PHE A 118 2.59 8.28 -18.20
CA PHE A 118 2.60 6.85 -17.95
C PHE A 118 2.79 6.06 -19.26
N PRO A 119 3.42 4.88 -19.19
CA PRO A 119 3.48 3.99 -20.35
C PRO A 119 2.10 3.40 -20.63
N ARG A 120 1.74 3.34 -21.91
CA ARG A 120 0.55 2.62 -22.38
C ARG A 120 0.90 1.16 -22.70
N GLN A 121 -0.02 0.25 -22.38
CA GLN A 121 0.10 -1.15 -22.76
C GLN A 121 0.19 -1.27 -24.29
N LYS A 122 1.20 -1.99 -24.79
CA LYS A 122 1.39 -2.22 -26.24
C LYS A 122 0.44 -3.27 -26.82
N THR A 123 -0.10 -4.13 -25.97
CA THR A 123 -0.95 -5.27 -26.32
C THR A 123 -2.17 -5.32 -25.39
N GLY A 124 -3.14 -6.18 -25.71
CA GLY A 124 -4.35 -6.32 -24.92
C GLY A 124 -5.25 -5.09 -25.05
N ARG A 125 -5.76 -4.59 -23.92
CA ARG A 125 -6.72 -3.47 -23.88
C ARG A 125 -6.08 -2.10 -24.17
N GLY A 126 -4.75 -2.03 -24.23
CA GLY A 126 -4.04 -0.78 -24.48
C GLY A 126 -4.21 0.26 -23.36
N LEU A 127 -4.38 -0.17 -22.10
CA LEU A 127 -4.66 0.73 -20.97
C LEU A 127 -3.45 1.57 -20.57
N CYS A 128 -3.73 2.76 -20.03
CA CYS A 128 -2.80 3.67 -19.38
C CYS A 128 -3.41 4.12 -18.04
N ILE A 129 -2.59 4.41 -17.03
CA ILE A 129 -3.07 4.90 -15.72
C ILE A 129 -3.88 6.20 -15.89
N ALA A 130 -3.48 7.08 -16.82
CA ALA A 130 -4.20 8.32 -17.11
C ALA A 130 -5.65 8.08 -17.59
N ASP A 131 -5.96 6.91 -18.17
CA ASP A 131 -7.31 6.57 -18.65
C ASP A 131 -8.32 6.41 -17.49
N PHE A 132 -7.87 6.30 -16.23
CA PHE A 132 -8.77 6.16 -15.06
C PHE A 132 -9.19 7.50 -14.45
N PHE A 133 -8.70 8.63 -14.98
CA PHE A 133 -9.01 9.97 -14.49
C PHE A 133 -9.79 10.77 -15.53
N ARG A 134 -10.62 11.72 -15.08
CA ARG A 134 -11.34 12.65 -15.97
C ARG A 134 -10.39 13.35 -16.94
N ALA A 135 -10.71 13.29 -18.22
CA ALA A 135 -9.97 13.99 -19.26
C ALA A 135 -10.20 15.50 -19.18
N GLN A 136 -9.21 16.32 -19.51
CA GLN A 136 -9.34 17.78 -19.49
C GLN A 136 -10.51 18.27 -20.36
N GLU A 137 -10.76 17.60 -21.49
CA GLU A 137 -11.87 17.92 -22.40
C GLU A 137 -13.25 17.70 -21.78
N SER A 138 -13.37 16.92 -20.70
CA SER A 138 -14.63 16.75 -19.96
C SER A 138 -15.05 17.99 -19.18
N GLY A 139 -14.09 18.89 -18.87
CA GLY A 139 -14.32 20.02 -17.97
C GLY A 139 -14.49 19.64 -16.49
N GLU A 140 -14.43 18.35 -16.14
CA GLU A 140 -14.57 17.87 -14.78
C GLU A 140 -13.20 17.69 -14.11
N ILE A 141 -13.03 18.22 -12.90
CA ILE A 141 -11.80 18.06 -12.11
C ILE A 141 -11.92 16.78 -11.27
N ASP A 142 -11.01 15.83 -11.48
CA ASP A 142 -10.95 14.57 -10.75
C ASP A 142 -10.03 14.65 -9.51
N VAL A 143 -9.90 13.54 -8.79
CA VAL A 143 -9.15 13.44 -7.55
C VAL A 143 -8.10 12.33 -7.63
N ALA A 144 -6.84 12.70 -7.46
CA ALA A 144 -5.75 11.75 -7.27
C ALA A 144 -5.30 11.73 -5.82
N ALA A 145 -5.26 10.54 -5.22
CA ALA A 145 -4.68 10.33 -3.91
C ALA A 145 -3.23 9.83 -4.05
N PHE A 146 -2.32 10.38 -3.25
CA PHE A 146 -0.94 9.90 -3.16
C PHE A 146 -0.60 9.58 -1.71
N GLN A 147 0.27 8.59 -1.52
CA GLN A 147 0.80 8.24 -0.21
C GLN A 147 2.30 7.93 -0.27
N LEU A 148 2.97 8.16 0.84
CA LEU A 148 4.32 7.75 1.14
C LEU A 148 4.33 7.22 2.57
N VAL A 149 4.92 6.04 2.79
CA VAL A 149 4.94 5.41 4.11
C VAL A 149 6.36 4.96 4.48
N THR A 150 6.63 4.88 5.77
CA THR A 150 7.88 4.33 6.31
C THR A 150 7.62 3.67 7.66
N VAL A 151 8.39 2.64 7.99
CA VAL A 151 8.42 2.05 9.35
C VAL A 151 9.61 2.57 10.17
N GLY A 152 10.22 3.67 9.72
CA GLY A 152 11.34 4.34 10.38
C GLY A 152 12.70 3.82 9.93
N GLN A 153 13.69 4.71 9.90
CA GLN A 153 15.07 4.36 9.51
C GLN A 153 15.71 3.35 10.47
N HIS A 154 15.33 3.40 11.75
CA HIS A 154 15.86 2.51 12.78
C HIS A 154 15.61 1.03 12.46
N ALA A 155 14.51 0.70 11.77
CA ALA A 155 14.21 -0.66 11.31
C ALA A 155 15.34 -1.23 10.43
N SER A 156 15.78 -0.46 9.44
CA SER A 156 16.87 -0.84 8.53
C SER A 156 18.22 -0.88 9.25
N ASP A 157 18.46 0.05 10.18
CA ASP A 157 19.70 0.10 10.95
C ASP A 157 19.83 -1.12 11.87
N TYR A 158 18.74 -1.48 12.54
CA TYR A 158 18.68 -2.64 13.43
C TYR A 158 18.94 -3.95 12.68
N ALA A 159 18.30 -4.15 11.51
CA ALA A 159 18.56 -5.32 10.67
C ALA A 159 20.03 -5.34 10.20
N ARG A 160 20.59 -4.19 9.82
CA ARG A 160 21.99 -4.07 9.39
C ARG A 160 22.98 -4.41 10.51
N ASP A 161 22.72 -4.00 11.76
CA ASP A 161 23.55 -4.38 12.91
C ASP A 161 23.57 -5.90 13.11
N LEU A 162 22.41 -6.56 13.06
CA LEU A 162 22.32 -8.02 13.16
C LEU A 162 23.14 -8.73 12.08
N PHE A 163 23.10 -8.22 10.85
CA PHE A 163 23.90 -8.76 9.75
C PHE A 163 25.40 -8.59 10.00
N GLN A 164 25.84 -7.41 10.43
CA GLN A 164 27.26 -7.11 10.72
C GLN A 164 27.82 -7.93 11.88
N ARG A 165 26.95 -8.41 12.77
CA ARG A 165 27.30 -9.25 13.92
C ARG A 165 27.16 -10.75 13.62
N ASP A 166 26.99 -11.13 12.35
CA ASP A 166 26.81 -12.52 11.90
C ASP A 166 25.56 -13.22 12.47
N ILE A 167 24.56 -12.46 12.94
CA ILE A 167 23.28 -12.98 13.48
C ILE A 167 22.27 -13.15 12.33
N TYR A 168 22.62 -13.99 11.36
CA TYR A 168 21.93 -14.07 10.08
C TYR A 168 20.46 -14.47 10.15
N GLN A 169 20.10 -15.36 11.07
CA GLN A 169 18.71 -15.81 11.21
C GLN A 169 17.80 -14.68 11.72
N GLU A 170 18.21 -13.95 12.76
CA GLU A 170 17.44 -12.79 13.23
C GLU A 170 17.43 -11.69 12.19
N TYR A 171 18.55 -11.43 11.50
CA TYR A 171 18.59 -10.51 10.36
C TYR A 171 17.52 -10.85 9.32
N LEU A 172 17.44 -12.11 8.88
CA LEU A 172 16.44 -12.57 7.92
C LEU A 172 15.02 -12.28 8.42
N PHE A 173 14.77 -12.54 9.71
CA PHE A 173 13.46 -12.34 10.28
C PHE A 173 13.07 -10.85 10.34
N TRP A 174 13.97 -10.01 10.84
CA TRP A 174 13.79 -8.57 10.93
C TRP A 174 13.67 -7.92 9.55
N HIS A 175 14.52 -8.28 8.59
CA HIS A 175 14.45 -7.75 7.23
C HIS A 175 13.09 -8.05 6.60
N GLY A 176 12.59 -9.29 6.72
CA GLY A 176 11.26 -9.67 6.27
C GLY A 176 10.15 -8.90 6.97
N LEU A 177 10.22 -8.78 8.31
CA LEU A 177 9.21 -8.05 9.09
C LEU A 177 9.18 -6.58 8.70
N ASN A 178 10.33 -5.94 8.50
CA ASN A 178 10.44 -4.53 8.10
C ASN A 178 9.73 -4.29 6.77
N ALA A 179 10.04 -5.11 5.76
CA ALA A 179 9.45 -4.99 4.43
C ALA A 179 7.92 -5.18 4.46
N GLU A 180 7.45 -6.27 5.07
CA GLU A 180 6.02 -6.58 5.13
C GLU A 180 5.24 -5.63 6.06
N SER A 181 5.90 -4.99 7.03
CA SER A 181 5.30 -3.93 7.85
C SER A 181 5.13 -2.63 7.06
N ALA A 182 6.07 -2.29 6.16
CA ALA A 182 5.92 -1.14 5.27
C ALA A 182 4.78 -1.36 4.26
N GLU A 183 4.68 -2.56 3.68
CA GLU A 183 3.55 -2.93 2.81
C GLU A 183 2.21 -2.93 3.58
N GLY A 184 2.18 -3.50 4.78
CA GLY A 184 1.00 -3.46 5.64
C GLY A 184 0.58 -2.04 6.01
N LEU A 185 1.54 -1.14 6.20
CA LEU A 185 1.29 0.28 6.45
C LEU A 185 0.71 0.98 5.20
N ALA A 186 1.22 0.66 4.01
CA ALA A 186 0.66 1.16 2.75
C ALA A 186 -0.80 0.72 2.57
N GLU A 187 -1.15 -0.52 2.90
CA GLU A 187 -2.54 -0.99 2.85
C GLU A 187 -3.41 -0.36 3.94
N PHE A 188 -2.88 -0.14 5.15
CA PHE A 188 -3.59 0.59 6.21
C PHE A 188 -3.98 2.01 5.78
N ILE A 189 -3.02 2.75 5.20
CA ILE A 189 -3.26 4.10 4.68
C ILE A 189 -4.17 4.05 3.44
N HIS A 190 -4.01 3.06 2.57
CA HIS A 190 -4.89 2.90 1.41
C HIS A 190 -6.34 2.67 1.82
N LYS A 191 -6.59 1.80 2.82
CA LYS A 191 -7.93 1.61 3.39
C LYS A 191 -8.49 2.92 3.92
N ARG A 192 -7.69 3.68 4.66
CA ARG A 192 -8.10 5.00 5.16
C ARG A 192 -8.51 5.92 4.01
N ILE A 193 -7.73 5.95 2.93
CA ILE A 193 -8.03 6.74 1.73
C ILE A 193 -9.37 6.32 1.13
N ARG A 194 -9.61 5.02 0.94
CA ARG A 194 -10.88 4.49 0.41
C ARG A 194 -12.07 4.89 1.27
N VAL A 195 -11.96 4.76 2.59
CA VAL A 195 -13.00 5.17 3.55
C VAL A 195 -13.26 6.68 3.45
N GLU A 196 -12.21 7.50 3.44
CA GLU A 196 -12.32 8.96 3.35
C GLU A 196 -12.93 9.43 2.01
N LEU A 197 -12.75 8.67 0.92
CA LEU A 197 -13.38 8.93 -0.39
C LEU A 197 -14.76 8.29 -0.56
N GLY A 198 -15.29 7.62 0.47
CA GLY A 198 -16.64 7.04 0.46
C GLY A 198 -16.75 5.61 -0.08
N PHE A 199 -15.63 4.96 -0.41
CA PHE A 199 -15.59 3.58 -0.93
C PHE A 199 -15.48 2.51 0.15
N GLY A 200 -15.37 2.89 1.42
CA GLY A 200 -15.20 1.94 2.53
C GLY A 200 -16.32 0.91 2.70
N ALA A 201 -17.51 1.14 2.14
CA ALA A 201 -18.60 0.17 2.14
C ALA A 201 -18.42 -0.96 1.10
N GLU A 202 -17.54 -0.76 0.11
CA GLU A 202 -17.21 -1.71 -0.96
C GLU A 202 -16.01 -2.63 -0.58
N ASP A 203 -15.37 -2.36 0.56
CA ASP A 203 -14.28 -3.17 1.10
C ASP A 203 -14.77 -4.58 1.47
N ALA A 204 -13.96 -5.59 1.14
CA ALA A 204 -14.17 -6.93 1.68
C ALA A 204 -14.20 -6.91 3.22
N ARG A 205 -15.15 -7.65 3.81
CA ARG A 205 -15.30 -7.76 5.27
C ARG A 205 -14.14 -8.50 5.93
N ASP A 206 -13.53 -9.45 5.22
CA ASP A 206 -12.39 -10.23 5.69
C ASP A 206 -11.08 -9.56 5.27
N LEU A 207 -10.17 -9.36 6.22
CA LEU A 207 -8.88 -8.73 6.00
C LEU A 207 -7.98 -9.50 5.02
N ARG A 208 -8.08 -10.84 4.97
CA ARG A 208 -7.36 -11.67 4.00
C ARG A 208 -7.78 -11.36 2.58
N ASP A 209 -9.05 -11.00 2.39
CA ASP A 209 -9.60 -10.64 1.10
C ASP A 209 -9.23 -9.19 0.73
N LEU A 210 -9.14 -8.28 1.71
CA LEU A 210 -8.56 -6.96 1.50
C LEU A 210 -7.10 -7.03 1.03
N ILE A 211 -6.27 -7.86 1.64
CA ILE A 211 -4.87 -8.09 1.21
C ILE A 211 -4.80 -8.66 -0.22
N LYS A 212 -5.87 -9.32 -0.71
CA LYS A 212 -6.01 -9.78 -2.09
C LYS A 212 -6.64 -8.74 -3.02
N GLN A 213 -6.65 -7.47 -2.60
CA GLN A 213 -7.15 -6.36 -3.38
C GLN A 213 -8.65 -6.47 -3.71
N LYS A 214 -9.45 -7.13 -2.85
CA LYS A 214 -10.91 -7.15 -2.97
C LYS A 214 -11.52 -5.88 -2.35
N TYR A 215 -11.27 -4.78 -3.03
CA TYR A 215 -11.85 -3.46 -2.79
C TYR A 215 -11.97 -2.74 -4.15
N ARG A 216 -12.58 -1.57 -4.16
CA ARG A 216 -12.59 -0.66 -5.29
C ARG A 216 -11.50 0.40 -5.17
#